data_AF-A0AAJ4AQU0-F1
#
_entry.id   AF-A0AAJ4AQU0-F1
#
_cell.length_a   1.000
_cell.length_b   1.000
_cell.length_c   1.000
_cell.angle_alpha   90.00
_cell.angle_beta   90.00
_cell.angle_gamma   90.00
#
_symmetry.space_group_name_H-M   'P 1'
#
loop_
_entity.id
_entity.type
_entity.pdbx_description
1 polymer ?
#
loop_
_entity_poly.entity_id
_entity_poly.type
_entity_poly.pdbx_seq_one_letter_code
_entity_poly.pdbx_strand_id
1 'polypeptide(L)'
;MRQLYAADIDAEQDRLNEQANQWNAPPEVLAQLANQLPDDEDVVIWPENHLTMNLFFSCQTQWHFAGMAGVRTGLNWQSLELAMSRSAEFRSLDDGTKDEVFDELVLVERVVLKAIREHESLQKTKP
;
A
#
# COMPACT_ATOMS: atom_id res chain seq x y z
N MET A 1 -10.93 -11.92 10.50
CA MET A 1 -9.83 -11.92 9.51
C MET A 1 -8.78 -10.84 9.80
N ARG A 2 -9.11 -9.63 10.26
CA ARG A 2 -8.11 -8.64 10.76
C ARG A 2 -7.35 -9.06 12.05
N GLN A 3 -7.97 -9.88 12.89
CA GLN A 3 -7.40 -10.30 14.18
C GLN A 3 -6.32 -11.40 14.06
N LEU A 4 -6.22 -12.07 12.92
CA LEU A 4 -5.26 -13.18 12.75
C LEU A 4 -3.84 -12.66 12.53
N TYR A 5 -3.65 -11.58 11.76
CA TYR A 5 -2.32 -11.08 11.42
C TYR A 5 -1.64 -10.23 12.50
N ALA A 6 -2.40 -9.46 13.30
CA ALA A 6 -1.83 -8.80 14.47
C ALA A 6 -1.31 -9.85 15.48
N ALA A 7 -2.08 -10.93 15.68
CA ALA A 7 -1.68 -12.05 16.50
C ALA A 7 -0.45 -12.79 15.95
N ASP A 8 -0.29 -12.88 14.62
CA ASP A 8 0.87 -13.51 13.99
C ASP A 8 2.15 -12.66 14.14
N ILE A 9 2.04 -11.33 14.08
CA ILE A 9 3.17 -10.42 14.33
C ILE A 9 3.56 -10.46 15.82
N ASP A 10 2.57 -10.36 16.72
CA ASP A 10 2.78 -10.43 18.17
C ASP A 10 3.41 -11.78 18.57
N ALA A 11 2.93 -12.89 17.99
CA ALA A 11 3.45 -14.23 18.28
C ALA A 11 4.89 -14.44 17.78
N GLU A 12 5.25 -13.86 16.64
CA GLU A 12 6.63 -13.92 16.14
C GLU A 12 7.57 -13.05 16.98
N GLN A 13 7.06 -11.92 17.47
CA GLN A 13 7.79 -11.03 18.37
C GLN A 13 8.06 -11.66 19.74
N ASP A 14 7.09 -12.40 20.28
CA ASP A 14 7.26 -13.19 21.50
C ASP A 14 8.35 -14.27 21.32
N ARG A 15 8.37 -14.98 20.18
CA ARG A 15 9.41 -15.96 19.86
C ARG A 15 10.80 -15.34 19.75
N LEU A 16 10.92 -14.22 19.05
CA LEU A 16 12.20 -13.52 18.88
C LEU A 16 12.74 -13.01 20.24
N ASN A 17 11.86 -12.52 21.10
CA ASN A 17 12.21 -12.10 22.47
C ASN A 17 12.63 -13.29 23.34
N GLU A 18 11.91 -14.42 23.28
CA GLU A 18 12.28 -15.65 23.99
C GLU A 18 13.65 -16.18 23.53
N GLN A 19 13.92 -16.17 22.22
CA GLN A 19 15.18 -16.64 21.66
C GLN A 19 16.35 -15.72 22.00
N ALA A 20 16.14 -14.40 21.99
CA ALA A 20 17.15 -13.43 22.38
C ALA A 20 17.47 -13.50 23.89
N ASN A 21 16.46 -13.76 24.73
CA ASN A 21 16.65 -14.03 26.16
C ASN A 21 17.41 -15.35 26.39
N GLN A 22 17.11 -16.39 25.61
CA GLN A 22 17.81 -17.69 25.69
C GLN A 22 19.31 -17.58 25.38
N TRP A 23 19.70 -16.62 24.53
CA TRP A 23 21.09 -16.40 24.13
C TRP A 23 21.83 -15.36 24.98
N ASN A 24 21.23 -14.85 26.07
CA ASN A 24 21.77 -13.74 26.84
C ASN A 24 22.23 -12.58 25.94
N ALA A 25 21.42 -12.25 24.92
CA ALA A 25 21.74 -11.18 24.00
C ALA A 25 21.98 -9.88 24.79
N PRO A 26 23.05 -9.12 24.48
CA PRO A 26 23.29 -7.85 25.13
C PRO A 26 22.06 -6.93 25.02
N PRO A 27 21.78 -6.08 26.03
CA PRO A 27 20.62 -5.18 26.00
C PRO A 27 20.57 -4.30 24.75
N GLU A 28 21.73 -3.98 24.18
CA GLU A 28 21.88 -3.23 22.93
C GLU A 28 21.31 -3.97 21.71
N VAL A 29 21.40 -5.31 21.66
CA VAL A 29 20.86 -6.13 20.58
C VAL A 29 19.33 -6.25 20.68
N LEU A 30 18.81 -6.38 21.91
CA LEU A 30 17.36 -6.36 22.18
C LEU A 30 16.74 -5.00 21.79
N ALA A 31 17.43 -3.90 22.11
CA ALA A 31 17.00 -2.55 21.74
C ALA A 31 17.05 -2.31 20.21
N GLN A 32 18.01 -2.93 19.50
CA GLN A 32 18.06 -2.88 18.04
C GLN A 32 16.92 -3.70 17.40
N LEU A 33 16.58 -4.86 17.95
CA LEU A 33 15.45 -5.67 17.47
C LEU A 33 14.12 -4.91 17.60
N ALA A 34 13.91 -4.23 18.74
CA ALA A 34 12.72 -3.42 18.97
C ALA A 34 12.59 -2.24 17.99
N ASN A 35 13.71 -1.72 17.47
CA ASN A 35 13.76 -0.63 16.49
C ASN A 35 13.78 -1.11 15.02
N GLN A 36 13.79 -2.43 14.77
CA GLN A 36 13.74 -3.00 13.42
C GLN A 36 12.33 -3.40 12.99
N LEU A 37 11.35 -3.24 13.88
CA LEU A 37 9.96 -3.36 13.47
C LEU A 37 9.66 -2.19 12.54
N PRO A 38 8.96 -2.43 11.41
CA PRO A 38 8.41 -1.35 10.62
C PRO A 38 7.63 -0.43 11.58
N ASP A 39 7.82 0.89 11.50
CA ASP A 39 6.98 1.80 12.27
C ASP A 39 5.51 1.46 11.97
N ASP A 40 4.57 1.72 12.88
CA ASP A 40 3.11 1.59 12.60
C ASP A 40 2.66 2.42 11.36
N GLU A 41 3.56 3.20 10.77
CA GLU A 41 3.42 3.95 9.52
C GLU A 41 3.80 3.16 8.24
N ASP A 42 4.47 2.01 8.35
CA ASP A 42 4.91 1.23 7.19
C ASP A 42 3.76 0.37 6.65
N VAL A 43 3.21 0.80 5.50
CA VAL A 43 2.13 0.09 4.82
C VAL A 43 2.65 -1.15 4.11
N VAL A 44 2.33 -2.32 4.64
CA VAL A 44 2.61 -3.60 3.99
C VAL A 44 1.61 -3.84 2.85
N ILE A 45 2.13 -4.11 1.65
CA ILE A 45 1.36 -4.54 0.49
C ILE A 45 1.43 -6.06 0.42
N TRP A 46 0.26 -6.72 0.34
CA TRP A 46 0.21 -8.18 0.20
C TRP A 46 0.75 -8.62 -1.16
N PRO A 47 1.45 -9.77 -1.26
CA PRO A 47 2.03 -10.30 -2.49
C PRO A 47 1.10 -10.24 -3.70
N GLU A 48 -0.17 -10.62 -3.53
CA GLU A 48 -1.20 -10.60 -4.56
C GLU A 48 -1.50 -9.20 -5.10
N ASN A 49 -1.35 -8.16 -4.29
CA ASN A 49 -1.63 -6.77 -4.67
C ASN A 49 -0.41 -6.05 -5.26
N HIS A 50 0.77 -6.68 -5.29
CA HIS A 50 2.00 -6.00 -5.73
C HIS A 50 1.90 -5.49 -7.16
N LEU A 51 1.36 -6.30 -8.09
CA LEU A 51 1.26 -5.90 -9.49
C LEU A 51 0.35 -4.68 -9.64
N THR A 52 -0.85 -4.73 -9.07
CA THR A 52 -1.82 -3.63 -9.07
C THR A 52 -1.22 -2.36 -8.48
N MET A 53 -0.59 -2.45 -7.30
CA MET A 53 0.02 -1.30 -6.64
C MET A 53 1.22 -0.75 -7.41
N ASN A 54 2.06 -1.61 -8.00
CA ASN A 54 3.18 -1.20 -8.84
C ASN A 54 2.70 -0.46 -10.08
N LEU A 55 1.65 -0.96 -10.74
CA LEU A 55 1.04 -0.29 -11.89
C LEU A 55 0.48 1.08 -11.48
N PHE A 56 -0.26 1.14 -10.37
CA PHE A 56 -0.79 2.39 -9.82
C PHE A 56 0.33 3.41 -9.52
N PHE A 57 1.41 2.99 -8.86
CA PHE A 57 2.54 3.86 -8.53
C PHE A 57 3.41 4.22 -9.74
N SER A 58 3.48 3.37 -10.77
CA SER A 58 4.28 3.63 -11.97
C SER A 58 3.83 4.90 -12.72
N CYS A 59 2.55 5.25 -12.60
CA CYS A 59 2.00 6.49 -13.16
C CYS A 59 2.19 7.71 -12.25
N GLN A 60 2.82 7.54 -11.07
CA GLN A 60 2.98 8.55 -10.01
C GLN A 60 1.72 9.38 -9.74
N THR A 61 0.56 8.77 -9.96
CA THR A 61 -0.80 9.31 -9.80
C THR A 61 -1.03 10.65 -10.53
N GLN A 62 -1.07 10.59 -11.86
CA GLN A 62 -1.63 11.67 -12.69
C GLN A 62 -3.15 11.69 -12.56
N TRP A 63 -3.68 12.73 -11.93
CA TRP A 63 -5.12 12.94 -11.74
C TRP A 63 -5.67 13.92 -12.77
N HIS A 64 -6.89 13.67 -13.22
CA HIS A 64 -7.74 14.69 -13.80
C HIS A 64 -8.28 15.61 -12.70
N PHE A 65 -8.38 16.90 -13.01
CA PHE A 65 -8.83 17.93 -12.09
C PHE A 65 -10.09 18.62 -12.64
N ALA A 66 -11.06 18.89 -11.76
CA ALA A 66 -12.19 19.75 -12.07
C ALA A 66 -11.72 21.21 -12.15
N GLY A 67 -11.75 21.80 -13.35
CA GLY A 67 -11.03 23.04 -13.69
C GLY A 67 -11.20 24.22 -12.73
N MET A 68 -12.40 24.51 -12.22
CA MET A 68 -12.61 25.65 -11.31
C MET A 68 -12.49 25.31 -9.82
N ALA A 69 -12.57 24.03 -9.44
CA ALA A 69 -12.55 23.60 -8.05
C ALA A 69 -11.18 23.06 -7.61
N GLY A 70 -10.29 22.74 -8.56
CA GLY A 70 -8.98 22.13 -8.28
C GLY A 70 -9.09 20.74 -7.67
N VAL A 71 -10.26 20.11 -7.70
CA VAL A 71 -10.53 18.82 -7.08
C VAL A 71 -10.16 17.70 -8.03
N ARG A 72 -9.44 16.69 -7.52
CA ARG A 72 -9.14 15.46 -8.28
C ARG A 72 -10.42 14.67 -8.54
N THR A 73 -10.67 14.30 -9.79
CA THR A 73 -11.89 13.61 -10.21
C THR A 73 -11.68 12.15 -10.54
N GLY A 74 -10.48 11.78 -11.00
CA GLY A 74 -10.14 10.41 -11.41
C GLY A 74 -8.73 10.33 -11.95
N LEU A 75 -8.21 9.12 -12.08
CA LEU A 75 -6.93 8.82 -12.69
C LEU A 75 -6.99 9.09 -14.19
N ASN A 76 -5.82 9.41 -14.75
CA ASN A 76 -5.61 9.42 -16.19
C ASN A 76 -5.48 7.96 -16.69
N TRP A 77 -6.62 7.35 -17.00
CA TRP A 77 -6.71 5.96 -17.44
C TRP A 77 -5.93 5.68 -18.73
N GLN A 78 -5.80 6.66 -19.63
CA GLN A 78 -5.00 6.51 -20.84
C GLN A 78 -3.50 6.34 -20.52
N SER A 79 -3.01 7.05 -19.50
CA SER A 79 -1.62 6.91 -19.05
C SER A 79 -1.39 5.57 -18.35
N LEU A 80 -2.39 5.10 -17.60
CA LEU A 80 -2.35 3.79 -16.95
C LEU A 80 -2.40 2.65 -17.97
N GLU A 81 -3.23 2.77 -19.01
CA GLU A 81 -3.25 1.83 -20.14
C GLU A 81 -1.87 1.70 -20.80
N LEU A 82 -1.18 2.81 -21.01
CA LEU A 82 0.20 2.79 -21.52
C LEU A 82 1.15 2.08 -20.55
N ALA A 83 1.05 2.32 -19.25
CA ALA A 83 1.86 1.63 -18.25
C ALA A 83 1.59 0.11 -18.23
N MET A 84 0.32 -0.29 -18.26
CA MET A 84 -0.11 -1.69 -18.35
C MET A 84 0.45 -2.37 -19.60
N SER A 85 0.36 -1.70 -20.77
CA SER A 85 0.90 -2.25 -22.03
C SER A 85 2.43 -2.40 -22.03
N ARG A 86 3.15 -1.65 -21.20
CA ARG A 86 4.61 -1.73 -21.07
C ARG A 86 5.07 -2.71 -20.01
N SER A 87 4.22 -3.05 -19.04
CA SER A 87 4.54 -4.04 -18.01
C SER A 87 4.63 -5.44 -18.62
N ALA A 88 5.80 -6.08 -18.50
CA ALA A 88 6.00 -7.45 -18.97
C ALA A 88 5.17 -8.45 -18.15
N GLU A 89 5.09 -8.22 -16.84
CA GLU A 89 4.31 -9.03 -15.91
C GLU A 89 2.82 -8.99 -16.27
N PHE A 90 2.24 -7.80 -16.42
CA PHE A 90 0.83 -7.65 -16.81
C PHE A 90 0.51 -8.28 -18.18
N ARG A 91 1.40 -8.13 -19.17
CA ARG A 91 1.22 -8.73 -20.49
C ARG A 91 1.26 -10.25 -20.49
N SER A 92 1.93 -10.87 -19.52
CA SER A 92 2.05 -12.32 -19.42
C SER A 92 0.83 -12.99 -18.79
N LEU A 93 -0.07 -12.20 -18.21
CA LEU A 93 -1.30 -12.68 -17.59
C LEU A 93 -2.32 -13.17 -18.64
N ASP A 94 -3.16 -14.10 -18.23
CA ASP A 94 -4.39 -14.44 -18.95
C ASP A 94 -5.42 -13.31 -18.81
N ASP A 95 -6.44 -13.33 -19.67
CA ASP A 95 -7.41 -12.24 -19.74
C ASP A 95 -8.28 -12.14 -18.48
N GLY A 96 -8.57 -13.24 -17.79
CA GLY A 96 -9.32 -13.21 -16.53
C GLY A 96 -8.54 -12.49 -15.43
N THR A 97 -7.25 -12.80 -15.27
CA THR A 97 -6.40 -12.12 -14.29
C THR A 97 -6.18 -10.65 -14.64
N LYS A 98 -6.16 -10.28 -15.93
CA LYS A 98 -6.09 -8.86 -16.33
C LYS A 98 -7.33 -8.09 -15.92
N ASP A 99 -8.51 -8.70 -16.07
CA ASP A 99 -9.78 -8.10 -15.64
C ASP A 99 -9.80 -7.91 -14.12
N GLU A 100 -9.28 -8.87 -13.34
CA GLU A 100 -9.14 -8.74 -11.89
C GLU A 100 -8.22 -7.57 -11.50
N VAL A 101 -7.02 -7.48 -12.10
CA VAL A 101 -6.10 -6.34 -11.87
C VAL A 101 -6.74 -5.02 -12.24
N PHE A 102 -7.53 -4.98 -13.32
CA PHE A 102 -8.27 -3.78 -13.71
C PHE A 102 -9.30 -3.38 -12.64
N ASP A 103 -10.10 -4.32 -12.16
CA ASP A 103 -11.09 -4.08 -11.11
C ASP A 103 -10.44 -3.60 -9.80
N GLU A 104 -9.28 -4.17 -9.45
CA GLU A 104 -8.48 -3.72 -8.31
C GLU A 104 -7.96 -2.29 -8.50
N LEU A 105 -7.48 -1.90 -9.70
CA LEU A 105 -7.06 -0.53 -9.99
C LEU A 105 -8.23 0.46 -9.82
N VAL A 106 -9.43 0.09 -10.26
CA VAL A 106 -10.64 0.90 -10.09
C VAL A 106 -11.02 1.00 -8.60
N LEU A 107 -10.79 -0.04 -7.82
CA LEU A 107 -10.99 0.00 -6.37
C LEU A 107 -9.98 0.95 -5.69
N VAL A 108 -8.70 0.84 -6.03
CA VAL A 108 -7.63 1.70 -5.51
C VAL A 108 -7.92 3.16 -5.82
N GLU A 109 -8.30 3.50 -7.05
CA GLU A 109 -8.69 4.87 -7.42
C GLU A 109 -9.77 5.43 -6.47
N ARG A 110 -10.85 4.68 -6.26
CA ARG A 110 -11.99 5.11 -5.44
C ARG A 110 -11.58 5.33 -3.99
N VAL A 111 -10.80 4.41 -3.43
CA VAL A 111 -10.31 4.50 -2.04
C VAL A 111 -9.37 5.69 -1.88
N VAL A 112 -8.43 5.88 -2.81
CA VAL A 112 -7.47 6.99 -2.76
C VAL A 112 -8.17 8.34 -2.93
N LEU A 113 -9.12 8.48 -3.87
CA LEU A 113 -9.90 9.70 -4.01
C LEU A 113 -10.66 10.06 -2.73
N LYS A 114 -11.24 9.06 -2.07
CA LYS A 114 -11.93 9.25 -0.79
C LYS A 114 -10.95 9.73 0.28
N ALA A 115 -9.82 9.06 0.44
CA ALA A 115 -8.79 9.42 1.43
C ALA A 115 -8.23 10.84 1.18
N ILE A 116 -7.98 11.21 -0.07
CA ILE A 116 -7.54 12.56 -0.44
C ILE A 116 -8.58 13.61 -0.04
N ARG A 117 -9.86 13.37 -0.34
CA ARG A 117 -10.95 14.31 0.03
C ARG A 117 -11.08 14.46 1.54
N GLU A 118 -10.98 13.37 2.28
CA GLU A 118 -11.00 13.38 3.74
C GLU A 118 -9.82 14.20 4.27
N HIS A 119 -8.61 13.95 3.79
CA HIS A 119 -7.41 14.69 4.17
C HIS A 119 -7.50 16.19 3.84
N GLU A 120 -7.96 16.55 2.64
CA GLU A 120 -8.16 17.96 2.24
C GLU A 120 -9.21 18.66 3.11
N SER A 121 -10.25 17.95 3.55
CA SER A 121 -11.27 18.51 4.46
C SER A 121 -10.72 18.78 5.87
N LEU A 122 -9.83 17.91 6.35
CA LEU A 122 -9.15 18.07 7.64
C LEU A 122 -8.12 19.21 7.62
N GLN A 123 -7.45 19.43 6.49
CA GLN A 123 -6.50 20.54 6.36
C GLN A 123 -7.19 21.91 6.31
N LYS A 124 -8.37 22.02 5.70
CA LYS A 124 -9.15 23.27 5.63
C LYS A 124 -9.76 23.71 6.97
N THR A 125 -9.76 22.84 7.97
CA THR A 125 -10.35 23.09 9.30
C THR A 125 -9.32 23.45 10.38
N LYS A 126 -8.03 23.48 10.04
CA LYS A 126 -6.96 23.92 10.95
C LYS A 126 -6.76 25.45 10.80
N PRO A 127 -6.93 26.27 11.87
CA PRO A 127 -6.86 27.72 11.81
C PRO A 127 -5.44 28.25 11.55
#